data_AF-A0A816AKE5-F1
#
_entry.id   AF-A0A816AKE5-F1
#
_cell.length_a   1.000
_cell.length_b   1.000
_cell.length_c   1.000
_cell.angle_alpha   90.00
_cell.angle_beta   90.00
_cell.angle_gamma   90.00
#
_symmetry.space_group_name_H-M   'P 1'
#
loop_
_entity.id
_entity.type
_entity.pdbx_description
1 polymer ?
#
loop_
_entity_poly.entity_id
_entity_poly.type
_entity_poly.pdbx_seq_one_letter_code
_entity_poly.pdbx_strand_id
1 'polypeptide(L)'
;LIMTLTFNSENNIILTQRSVQLATKDLLESNVIPLDKLKQYIRRHSIAVEYKVFVWKLLLGIVSPYRETRSFKDNINHEIYSKLLATLETCRILTPTTPLLHKYLYMYLLQKNNSTYLPVQTINEYEHFFEIGNFVCLFNDNDPVKNHRQHTNDRLDVECWMITCSMYEKFSKLLKRSAHLVCN
;
A
#
# COMPACT_ATOMS: atom_id res chain seq x y z
N LEU A 1 -28.19 13.50 17.99
CA LEU A 1 -27.95 14.04 16.62
C LEU A 1 -28.09 12.89 15.63
N ILE A 2 -29.31 12.45 15.34
CA ILE A 2 -30.15 12.77 14.17
C ILE A 2 -29.54 12.25 12.86
N MET A 3 -30.04 11.09 12.44
CA MET A 3 -30.01 10.56 11.07
C MET A 3 -30.79 11.53 10.18
N THR A 4 -30.14 12.21 9.23
CA THR A 4 -30.87 12.99 8.22
C THR A 4 -30.77 12.25 6.89
N LEU A 5 -31.82 11.50 6.58
CA LEU A 5 -32.09 10.99 5.24
C LEU A 5 -32.66 12.15 4.43
N THR A 6 -31.94 12.63 3.43
CA THR A 6 -32.47 13.63 2.49
C THR A 6 -32.81 12.94 1.18
N PHE A 7 -34.09 12.99 0.80
CA PHE A 7 -34.59 12.54 -0.48
C PHE A 7 -34.40 13.65 -1.52
N ASN A 8 -33.86 13.32 -2.70
CA ASN A 8 -33.99 14.19 -3.87
C ASN A 8 -35.35 13.92 -4.55
N SER A 9 -35.83 14.89 -5.34
CA SER A 9 -37.08 14.90 -6.12
C SER A 9 -37.32 13.67 -7.02
N GLU A 10 -36.33 12.80 -7.19
CA GLU A 10 -36.37 11.56 -7.97
C GLU A 10 -36.33 10.27 -7.11
N ASN A 11 -36.60 10.33 -5.79
CA ASN A 11 -36.59 9.19 -4.87
C ASN A 11 -35.26 8.41 -4.75
N ASN A 12 -34.14 9.00 -5.20
CA ASN A 12 -32.82 8.42 -4.99
C ASN A 12 -32.28 8.76 -3.59
N ILE A 13 -31.85 7.73 -2.85
CA ILE A 13 -31.18 7.90 -1.54
C ILE A 13 -29.80 8.49 -1.79
N ILE A 14 -29.62 9.78 -1.51
CA ILE A 14 -28.30 10.42 -1.55
C ILE A 14 -27.70 10.31 -0.15
N LEU A 15 -26.77 9.37 0.03
CA LEU A 15 -25.90 9.36 1.20
C LEU A 15 -25.01 10.59 1.13
N THR A 16 -25.17 11.53 2.06
CA THR A 16 -24.32 12.72 2.15
C THR A 16 -22.86 12.29 2.38
N GLN A 17 -21.91 13.02 1.80
CA GLN A 17 -20.47 12.75 1.93
C GLN A 17 -20.01 12.55 3.39
N ARG A 18 -20.66 13.24 4.34
CA ARG A 18 -20.42 13.11 5.78
C ARG A 18 -20.86 11.75 6.35
N SER A 19 -22.02 11.24 5.92
CA SER A 19 -22.51 9.92 6.35
C SER A 19 -21.64 8.77 5.81
N VAL A 20 -21.13 8.93 4.58
CA VAL A 20 -20.16 8.01 3.97
C VAL A 20 -18.84 8.01 4.75
N GLN A 21 -18.33 9.17 5.15
CA GLN A 21 -17.11 9.29 5.97
C GLN A 21 -17.25 8.64 7.35
N LEU A 22 -18.38 8.83 8.04
CA LEU A 22 -18.67 8.19 9.33
C LEU A 22 -18.73 6.66 9.20
N ALA A 23 -19.44 6.14 8.19
CA ALA A 23 -19.49 4.71 7.93
C ALA A 23 -18.11 4.11 7.58
N THR A 24 -17.27 4.87 6.86
CA THR A 24 -15.88 4.48 6.58
C THR A 24 -15.08 4.37 7.87
N LYS A 25 -15.19 5.35 8.77
CA LYS A 25 -14.50 5.34 10.06
C LYS A 25 -14.92 4.15 10.92
N ASP A 26 -16.23 3.95 11.11
CA ASP A 26 -16.76 2.86 11.93
C ASP A 26 -16.33 1.48 11.40
N LEU A 27 -16.31 1.32 10.08
CA LEU A 27 -15.83 0.09 9.44
C LEU A 27 -14.33 -0.17 9.73
N LEU A 28 -13.50 0.87 9.68
CA LEU A 28 -12.04 0.77 9.81
C LEU A 28 -11.54 0.75 11.27
N GLU A 29 -12.33 1.28 12.20
CA GLU A 29 -12.03 1.28 13.65
C GLU A 29 -12.55 0.02 14.37
N SER A 30 -13.27 -0.85 13.67
CA SER A 30 -13.71 -2.14 14.19
C SER A 30 -12.53 -3.02 14.66
N ASN A 31 -12.78 -3.83 15.69
CA ASN A 31 -11.78 -4.77 16.23
C ASN A 31 -11.31 -5.79 15.18
N VAL A 32 -12.21 -6.21 14.30
CA VAL A 32 -11.93 -7.06 13.14
C VAL A 32 -12.56 -6.42 11.92
N ILE A 33 -11.73 -6.03 10.96
CA ILE A 33 -12.22 -5.39 9.73
C ILE A 33 -12.71 -6.48 8.76
N PRO A 34 -14.02 -6.53 8.43
CA PRO A 34 -14.56 -7.49 7.49
C PRO A 34 -14.15 -7.13 6.05
N LEU A 35 -13.06 -7.74 5.56
CA LEU A 35 -12.45 -7.40 4.27
C LEU A 35 -13.42 -7.50 3.09
N ASP A 36 -14.38 -8.43 3.12
CA ASP A 36 -15.36 -8.55 2.03
C ASP A 36 -16.38 -7.42 2.02
N LYS A 37 -16.82 -6.96 3.20
CA LYS A 37 -17.66 -5.76 3.32
C LYS A 37 -16.88 -4.52 2.88
N LEU A 38 -15.60 -4.43 3.26
CA LEU A 38 -14.72 -3.36 2.80
C LEU A 38 -14.58 -3.36 1.27
N LYS A 39 -14.31 -4.51 0.64
CA LYS A 39 -14.26 -4.63 -0.82
C LYS A 39 -15.57 -4.23 -1.50
N GLN A 40 -16.72 -4.60 -0.93
CA GLN A 40 -18.02 -4.19 -1.46
C GLN A 40 -18.22 -2.68 -1.31
N TYR A 41 -17.80 -2.11 -0.18
CA TYR A 41 -17.91 -0.69 0.12
C TYR A 41 -17.10 0.16 -0.87
N ILE A 42 -15.81 -0.16 -1.04
CA ILE A 42 -14.91 0.61 -1.92
C ILE A 42 -15.27 0.51 -3.41
N ARG A 43 -16.04 -0.51 -3.80
CA ARG A 43 -16.60 -0.62 -5.17
C ARG A 43 -17.75 0.36 -5.41
N ARG A 44 -18.46 0.74 -4.35
CA ARG A 44 -19.66 1.59 -4.43
C ARG A 44 -19.40 3.02 -3.99
N HIS A 45 -18.36 3.23 -3.19
CA HIS A 45 -18.08 4.51 -2.55
C HIS A 45 -16.60 4.86 -2.70
N SER A 46 -16.33 6.15 -2.94
CA SER A 46 -14.97 6.67 -2.86
C SER A 46 -14.54 6.74 -1.39
N ILE A 47 -13.31 6.28 -1.13
CA ILE A 47 -12.71 6.33 0.20
C ILE A 47 -12.13 7.72 0.42
N ALA A 48 -12.35 8.29 1.59
CA ALA A 48 -11.71 9.54 1.99
C ALA A 48 -10.18 9.39 1.97
N VAL A 49 -9.47 10.44 1.52
CA VAL A 49 -8.04 10.36 1.21
C VAL A 49 -7.23 9.86 2.42
N GLU A 50 -7.59 10.30 3.62
CA GLU A 50 -6.96 9.93 4.90
C GLU A 50 -6.97 8.42 5.21
N TYR A 51 -7.90 7.67 4.63
CA TYR A 51 -8.04 6.23 4.85
C TYR A 51 -7.50 5.40 3.70
N LYS A 52 -7.17 6.02 2.56
CA LYS A 52 -6.84 5.27 1.35
C LYS A 52 -5.61 4.39 1.57
N VAL A 53 -4.51 4.95 2.07
CA VAL A 53 -3.26 4.20 2.34
C VAL A 53 -3.52 3.01 3.25
N PHE A 54 -4.26 3.24 4.34
CA PHE A 54 -4.63 2.18 5.29
C PHE A 54 -5.47 1.07 4.63
N VAL A 55 -6.45 1.42 3.80
CA VAL A 55 -7.26 0.45 3.06
C VAL A 55 -6.42 -0.34 2.06
N TRP A 56 -5.51 0.30 1.32
CA TRP A 56 -4.59 -0.41 0.44
C TRP A 56 -3.71 -1.40 1.22
N LYS A 57 -3.14 -0.98 2.36
CA LYS A 57 -2.36 -1.87 3.24
C LYS A 57 -3.18 -3.09 3.69
N LEU A 58 -4.45 -2.92 4.03
CA LEU A 58 -5.35 -4.02 4.40
C LEU A 58 -5.64 -4.97 3.23
N LEU A 59 -6.02 -4.42 2.07
CA LEU A 59 -6.37 -5.22 0.89
C LEU A 59 -5.18 -5.99 0.33
N LEU A 60 -3.98 -5.43 0.46
CA LEU A 60 -2.73 -6.07 0.07
C LEU A 60 -2.26 -7.10 1.11
N GLY A 61 -2.80 -7.08 2.33
CA GLY A 61 -2.43 -7.99 3.43
C GLY A 61 -1.18 -7.56 4.20
N ILE A 62 -0.68 -6.35 3.95
CA ILE A 62 0.48 -5.73 4.63
C ILE A 62 0.16 -5.54 6.11
N VAL A 63 -1.07 -5.14 6.41
CA VAL A 63 -1.58 -4.90 7.75
C VAL A 63 -2.65 -5.93 8.10
N SER A 64 -2.74 -6.29 9.39
CA SER A 64 -3.73 -7.24 9.89
C SER A 64 -5.14 -6.62 9.94
N PRO A 65 -6.20 -7.37 9.54
CA PRO A 65 -7.56 -6.94 9.78
C PRO A 65 -7.92 -6.93 11.28
N TYR A 66 -7.19 -7.69 12.10
CA TYR A 66 -7.35 -7.75 13.56
C TYR A 66 -6.58 -6.60 14.21
N ARG A 67 -7.28 -5.77 15.00
CA ARG A 67 -6.71 -4.59 15.64
C ARG A 67 -5.55 -4.93 16.58
N GLU A 68 -5.64 -6.04 17.30
CA GLU A 68 -4.66 -6.49 18.29
C GLU A 68 -3.28 -6.82 17.69
N THR A 69 -3.24 -7.34 16.45
CA THR A 69 -2.00 -7.73 15.77
C THR A 69 -1.50 -6.64 14.81
N ARG A 70 -2.21 -5.51 14.72
CA ARG A 70 -1.94 -4.45 13.76
C ARG A 70 -0.60 -3.77 14.04
N SER A 71 -0.39 -3.33 15.27
CA SER A 71 0.85 -2.69 15.72
C SER A 71 2.04 -3.63 15.59
N PHE A 72 1.86 -4.91 15.95
CA PHE A 72 2.90 -5.92 15.83
C PHE A 72 3.35 -6.12 14.38
N LYS A 73 2.41 -6.25 13.44
CA LYS A 73 2.74 -6.32 12.00
C LYS A 73 3.44 -5.06 11.49
N ASP A 74 2.96 -3.88 11.88
CA ASP A 74 3.60 -2.62 11.47
C ASP A 74 5.04 -2.54 11.99
N ASN A 75 5.32 -2.97 13.23
CA ASN A 75 6.67 -3.02 13.79
C ASN A 75 7.57 -3.99 13.01
N ILE A 76 7.09 -5.22 12.73
CA ILE A 76 7.84 -6.19 11.91
C ILE A 76 8.19 -5.60 10.55
N ASN A 77 7.22 -4.96 9.88
CA ASN A 77 7.45 -4.38 8.55
C ASN A 77 8.53 -3.29 8.60
N HIS A 78 8.55 -2.48 9.66
CA HIS A 78 9.57 -1.47 9.87
C HIS A 78 10.95 -2.10 10.11
N GLU A 79 11.03 -3.15 10.95
CA GLU A 79 12.28 -3.87 11.21
C GLU A 79 12.84 -4.50 9.93
N ILE A 80 11.98 -5.12 9.11
CA ILE A 80 12.38 -5.71 7.83
C ILE A 80 12.93 -4.62 6.90
N TYR A 81 12.22 -3.50 6.76
CA TYR A 81 12.65 -2.37 5.94
C TYR A 81 14.03 -1.86 6.38
N SER A 82 14.17 -1.53 7.67
CA SER A 82 15.42 -1.01 8.23
C SER A 82 16.58 -2.00 8.05
N LYS A 83 16.34 -3.29 8.27
CA LYS A 83 17.37 -4.33 8.11
C LYS A 83 17.83 -4.47 6.66
N LEU A 84 16.90 -4.46 5.71
CA LEU A 84 17.22 -4.56 4.28
C LEU A 84 17.99 -3.32 3.80
N LEU A 85 17.53 -2.13 4.18
CA LEU A 85 18.21 -0.88 3.84
C LEU A 85 19.64 -0.85 4.40
N ALA A 86 19.81 -1.13 5.69
CA ALA A 86 21.11 -1.15 6.35
C ALA A 86 22.05 -2.19 5.74
N THR A 87 21.53 -3.36 5.34
CA THR A 87 22.32 -4.38 4.63
C THR A 87 22.87 -3.83 3.31
N LEU A 88 22.02 -3.20 2.49
CA LEU A 88 22.43 -2.70 1.18
C LEU A 88 23.40 -1.51 1.28
N GLU A 89 23.23 -0.64 2.29
CA GLU A 89 24.15 0.46 2.59
C GLU A 89 25.52 -0.06 3.05
N THR A 90 25.52 -1.07 3.94
CA THR A 90 26.77 -1.71 4.42
C THR A 90 27.53 -2.37 3.27
N CYS A 91 26.82 -3.00 2.33
CA CYS A 91 27.40 -3.58 1.13
C CYS A 91 27.78 -2.56 0.05
N ARG A 92 27.55 -1.24 0.29
CA ARG A 92 27.79 -0.15 -0.68
C ARG A 92 27.05 -0.33 -2.01
N ILE A 93 25.93 -1.06 -1.99
CA ILE A 93 25.04 -1.21 -3.15
C ILE A 93 24.24 0.09 -3.33
N LEU A 94 23.86 0.72 -2.22
CA LEU A 94 23.20 2.02 -2.22
C LEU A 94 24.20 3.14 -1.96
N THR A 95 24.04 4.23 -2.69
CA THR A 95 24.70 5.50 -2.45
C THR A 95 23.68 6.55 -2.02
N PRO A 96 24.11 7.69 -1.44
CA PRO A 96 23.21 8.81 -1.14
C PRO A 96 22.46 9.33 -2.37
N THR A 97 23.01 9.14 -3.58
CA THR A 97 22.42 9.57 -4.86
C THR A 97 21.51 8.53 -5.49
N THR A 98 21.39 7.32 -4.91
CA THR A 98 20.52 6.28 -5.47
C THR A 98 19.05 6.72 -5.40
N PRO A 99 18.29 6.73 -6.51
CA PRO A 99 16.90 7.13 -6.50
C PRO A 99 16.04 6.23 -5.60
N LEU A 100 15.00 6.79 -4.98
CA LEU A 100 14.16 6.10 -3.99
C LEU A 100 13.59 4.76 -4.52
N LEU A 101 13.00 4.77 -5.72
CA LEU A 101 12.43 3.54 -6.30
C LEU A 101 13.49 2.49 -6.64
N HIS A 102 14.73 2.91 -6.91
CA HIS A 102 15.83 1.96 -7.09
C HIS A 102 16.21 1.33 -5.75
N LYS A 103 16.23 2.10 -4.64
CA LYS A 103 16.40 1.53 -3.30
C LYS A 103 15.32 0.48 -3.01
N TYR A 104 14.05 0.79 -3.31
CA TYR A 104 12.94 -0.14 -3.13
C TYR A 104 13.09 -1.42 -3.94
N LEU A 105 13.51 -1.31 -5.20
CA LEU A 105 13.76 -2.46 -6.06
C LEU A 105 14.89 -3.32 -5.49
N TYR A 106 16.01 -2.74 -5.10
CA TYR A 106 17.12 -3.50 -4.52
C TYR A 106 16.74 -4.20 -3.21
N MET A 107 15.95 -3.55 -2.35
CA MET A 107 15.41 -4.17 -1.13
C MET A 107 14.47 -5.33 -1.46
N TYR A 108 13.60 -5.16 -2.45
CA TYR A 108 12.71 -6.22 -2.94
C TYR A 108 13.49 -7.43 -3.45
N LEU A 109 14.50 -7.19 -4.30
CA LEU A 109 15.33 -8.24 -4.87
C LEU A 109 16.14 -8.97 -3.81
N LEU A 110 16.72 -8.23 -2.85
CA LEU A 110 17.42 -8.82 -1.70
C LEU A 110 16.50 -9.72 -0.88
N GLN A 111 15.27 -9.26 -0.61
CA GLN A 111 14.27 -10.04 0.13
C GLN A 111 13.80 -11.29 -0.63
N LYS A 112 13.72 -11.25 -1.97
CA LYS A 112 13.20 -12.36 -2.77
C LYS A 112 14.25 -13.39 -3.18
N ASN A 113 15.48 -12.96 -3.45
CA ASN A 113 16.47 -13.82 -4.10
C ASN A 113 17.38 -14.56 -3.11
N ASN A 114 17.36 -14.24 -1.80
CA ASN A 114 18.25 -14.83 -0.78
C ASN A 114 19.75 -14.85 -1.16
N SER A 115 20.15 -14.12 -2.21
CA SER A 115 21.44 -14.24 -2.86
C SER A 115 22.19 -12.93 -2.71
N THR A 116 23.46 -13.05 -2.31
CA THR A 116 24.43 -11.97 -2.10
C THR A 116 24.79 -11.22 -3.39
N TYR A 117 24.32 -11.71 -4.54
CA TYR A 117 24.53 -11.11 -5.84
C TYR A 117 23.20 -10.63 -6.40
N LEU A 118 23.00 -9.32 -6.39
CA LEU A 118 21.98 -8.66 -7.22
C LEU A 118 22.57 -8.61 -8.64
N PRO A 119 22.15 -9.48 -9.57
CA PRO A 119 22.63 -9.33 -10.93
C PRO A 119 22.14 -7.97 -11.43
N VAL A 120 23.05 -7.16 -11.96
CA VAL A 120 22.79 -5.91 -12.69
C VAL A 120 22.00 -6.19 -13.98
N GLN A 121 21.39 -7.38 -14.12
CA GLN A 121 20.57 -7.80 -15.24
C GLN A 121 19.32 -6.94 -15.26
N THR A 122 19.49 -5.87 -16.04
CA THR A 122 18.58 -4.90 -16.57
C THR A 122 17.40 -4.58 -15.67
N ILE A 123 17.55 -3.50 -14.89
CA ILE A 123 16.48 -2.71 -14.28
C ILE A 123 15.23 -2.61 -15.18
N ASN A 124 15.42 -2.61 -16.51
CA ASN A 124 14.37 -2.64 -17.53
C ASN A 124 13.37 -3.81 -17.40
N GLU A 125 13.77 -4.98 -16.88
CA GLU A 125 12.84 -6.10 -16.63
C GLU A 125 11.83 -5.80 -15.52
N TYR A 126 12.07 -4.73 -14.75
CA TYR A 126 11.24 -4.28 -13.65
C TYR A 126 10.53 -2.95 -13.97
N GLU A 127 10.32 -2.62 -15.25
CA GLU A 127 9.59 -1.41 -15.65
C GLU A 127 8.26 -1.22 -14.89
N HIS A 128 7.44 -2.28 -14.82
CA HIS A 128 6.19 -2.26 -14.06
C HIS A 128 6.37 -2.03 -12.56
N PHE A 129 7.52 -2.39 -11.98
CA PHE A 129 7.82 -2.07 -10.59
C PHE A 129 7.94 -0.56 -10.41
N PHE A 130 8.61 0.13 -11.33
CA PHE A 130 8.76 1.59 -11.28
C PHE A 130 7.45 2.32 -11.58
N GLU A 131 6.64 1.84 -12.51
CA GLU A 131 5.31 2.40 -12.77
C GLU A 131 4.42 2.33 -11.53
N ILE A 132 4.36 1.16 -10.89
CA ILE A 132 3.63 0.95 -9.64
C ILE A 132 4.21 1.85 -8.54
N GLY A 133 5.53 1.89 -8.40
CA GLY A 133 6.21 2.71 -7.39
C GLY A 133 5.92 4.19 -7.54
N ASN A 134 5.98 4.72 -8.77
CA ASN A 134 5.63 6.11 -9.08
C ASN A 134 4.17 6.40 -8.72
N PHE A 135 3.24 5.50 -9.08
CA PHE A 135 1.83 5.66 -8.71
C PHE A 135 1.64 5.70 -7.19
N VAL A 136 2.29 4.80 -6.45
CA VAL A 136 2.20 4.72 -4.99
C VAL A 136 2.80 5.95 -4.33
N CYS A 137 3.97 6.41 -4.78
CA CYS A 137 4.61 7.62 -4.27
C CYS A 137 3.74 8.85 -4.54
N LEU A 138 3.24 9.04 -5.76
CA LEU A 138 2.33 10.15 -6.09
C LEU A 138 1.05 10.13 -5.25
N PHE A 139 0.52 8.94 -4.98
CA PHE A 139 -0.68 8.79 -4.18
C PHE A 139 -0.46 9.14 -2.72
N ASN A 140 0.66 8.69 -2.15
CA ASN A 140 1.06 9.09 -0.81
C ASN A 140 1.33 10.60 -0.80
N ASP A 141 2.09 11.15 -1.76
CA ASP A 141 2.15 12.56 -2.24
C ASP A 141 1.01 13.45 -1.72
N ASN A 142 -0.19 13.07 -2.12
CA ASN A 142 -1.39 13.87 -2.04
C ASN A 142 -2.24 13.64 -0.76
N ASP A 143 -1.73 12.92 0.24
CA ASP A 143 -2.46 12.68 1.50
C ASP A 143 -2.44 13.93 2.41
N PRO A 144 -3.59 14.59 2.66
CA PRO A 144 -3.65 15.81 3.48
C PRO A 144 -3.27 15.58 4.96
N VAL A 145 -3.28 14.33 5.45
CA VAL A 145 -2.85 13.98 6.81
C VAL A 145 -1.33 14.13 7.00
N LYS A 146 -0.57 14.17 5.89
CA LYS A 146 0.88 14.43 5.88
C LYS A 146 1.26 15.77 6.52
N ASN A 147 0.42 16.79 6.38
CA ASN A 147 0.72 18.13 6.89
C ASN A 147 0.72 18.21 8.42
N HIS A 148 0.28 17.18 9.14
CA HIS A 148 0.13 17.20 10.61
C HIS A 148 0.95 16.11 11.33
N ARG A 149 1.58 15.16 10.61
CA ARG A 149 2.45 14.14 11.21
C ARG A 149 3.91 14.48 10.92
N GLN A 150 4.56 15.21 11.82
CA GLN A 150 6.01 15.47 11.80
C GLN A 150 6.88 14.23 12.15
N HIS A 151 6.31 13.02 12.15
CA HIS A 151 7.06 11.79 12.41
C HIS A 151 7.54 11.14 11.10
N THR A 152 8.78 11.52 10.75
CA THR A 152 9.82 10.82 9.97
C THR A 152 9.47 10.30 8.57
N ASN A 153 10.19 10.82 7.56
CA ASN A 153 10.22 10.30 6.18
C ASN A 153 10.34 8.77 6.13
N ASP A 154 11.05 8.16 7.09
CA ASP A 154 11.25 6.72 7.22
C ASP A 154 9.94 5.92 7.25
N ARG A 155 8.90 6.39 7.94
CA ARG A 155 7.64 5.62 8.04
C ARG A 155 6.87 5.64 6.73
N LEU A 156 6.88 6.77 6.02
CA LEU A 156 6.26 6.89 4.71
C LEU A 156 7.00 6.02 3.69
N ASP A 157 8.33 5.99 3.78
CA ASP A 157 9.14 5.16 2.90
C ASP A 157 8.87 3.66 3.10
N VAL A 158 8.70 3.21 4.35
CA VAL A 158 8.30 1.82 4.66
C VAL A 158 6.95 1.51 4.00
N GLU A 159 5.97 2.40 4.11
CA GLU A 159 4.63 2.19 3.55
C GLU A 159 4.64 2.17 2.03
N CYS A 160 5.32 3.14 1.39
CA CYS A 160 5.50 3.18 -0.06
C CYS A 160 6.18 1.92 -0.58
N TRP A 161 7.27 1.49 0.05
CA TRP A 161 7.98 0.28 -0.31
C TRP A 161 7.10 -0.98 -0.20
N MET A 162 6.45 -1.18 0.93
CA MET A 162 5.61 -2.35 1.18
C MET A 162 4.44 -2.46 0.19
N ILE A 163 3.78 -1.33 -0.09
CA ILE A 163 2.66 -1.26 -1.04
C ILE A 163 3.18 -1.59 -2.45
N THR A 164 4.26 -0.95 -2.88
CA THR A 164 4.88 -1.17 -4.20
C THR A 164 5.24 -2.65 -4.39
N CYS A 165 5.96 -3.25 -3.44
CA CYS A 165 6.36 -4.66 -3.48
C CYS A 165 5.15 -5.60 -3.52
N SER A 166 4.14 -5.36 -2.69
CA SER A 166 2.95 -6.21 -2.61
C SER A 166 2.08 -6.12 -3.88
N MET A 167 1.96 -4.93 -4.46
CA MET A 167 1.28 -4.73 -5.73
C MET A 167 2.03 -5.42 -6.87
N TYR A 168 3.34 -5.19 -6.98
CA TYR A 168 4.18 -5.81 -8.00
C TYR A 168 4.13 -7.34 -7.95
N GLU A 169 4.20 -7.94 -6.75
CA GLU A 169 4.13 -9.39 -6.60
C GLU A 169 2.78 -9.96 -7.07
N LYS A 170 1.67 -9.29 -6.75
CA LYS A 170 0.34 -9.72 -7.23
C LYS A 170 0.22 -9.54 -8.75
N PHE A 171 0.69 -8.42 -9.27
CA PHE A 171 0.68 -8.12 -10.71
C PHE A 171 1.52 -9.14 -11.51
N SER A 172 2.75 -9.40 -11.08
CA SER A 172 3.64 -10.39 -11.72
C SER A 172 3.02 -11.80 -11.72
N LYS A 173 2.35 -12.21 -10.64
CA LYS A 173 1.63 -13.49 -10.58
C LYS A 173 0.47 -13.56 -11.57
N LEU A 174 -0.25 -12.45 -11.80
CA LEU A 174 -1.32 -12.39 -12.78
C LEU A 174 -0.78 -12.50 -14.21
N LEU A 175 0.28 -11.76 -14.53
CA LEU A 175 0.93 -11.83 -15.85
C LEU A 175 1.44 -13.24 -16.18
N LYS A 176 2.05 -13.92 -15.21
CA LYS A 176 2.52 -15.30 -15.39
C LYS A 176 1.37 -16.28 -15.65
N ARG A 177 0.24 -16.10 -14.97
CA ARG A 177 -0.97 -16.93 -15.17
C ARG A 177 -1.60 -16.69 -16.53
N SER A 178 -1.71 -15.43 -16.98
CA SER A 178 -2.26 -15.12 -18.30
C SER A 178 -1.38 -15.63 -19.43
N ALA A 179 -0.05 -15.53 -19.30
CA ALA A 179 0.88 -16.08 -20.29
C ALA A 179 0.70 -17.61 -20.43
N HIS A 180 0.50 -18.32 -19.32
CA HIS A 180 0.24 -19.76 -19.33
C HIS A 180 -1.08 -20.15 -20.02
N LEU A 181 -2.09 -19.28 -19.99
CA LEU A 181 -3.39 -19.51 -20.61
C LEU A 181 -3.41 -19.21 -22.12
N VAL A 182 -2.47 -18.41 -22.60
CA VAL A 182 -2.33 -18.07 -24.03
C VAL A 182 -1.47 -19.08 -24.79
N CYS A 183 -0.61 -19.81 -24.07
CA CYS A 183 0.30 -20.81 -24.65
C CYS A 183 -0.21 -22.26 -24.60
N ASN A 184 -1.47 -22.49 -24.20
CA ASN A 184 -2.16 -23.79 -24.19
C ASN A 184 -3.41 -23.72 -25.08
#